data_AF-A0A7K1EBU0-F1
#
_entry.id   AF-A0A7K1EBU0-F1
#
_cell.length_a   1.000
_cell.length_b   1.000
_cell.length_c   1.000
_cell.angle_alpha   90.00
_cell.angle_beta   90.00
_cell.angle_gamma   90.00
#
_symmetry.space_group_name_H-M   'P 1'
#
loop_
_entity.id
_entity.type
_entity.pdbx_description
1 polymer ?
#
loop_
_entity_poly.entity_id
_entity_poly.type
_entity_poly.pdbx_seq_one_letter_code
_entity_poly.pdbx_strand_id
1 'polypeptide(L)' 'MPETSGHSLPHLRWTQPADVDGPVLLVAFGGWNDAGDSATTALEYLAEQWGATTFADIDPEVCYDFTV' A
#
# COMPACT_ATOMS: atom_id res chain seq x y z
N MET A 1 -14.47 -10.69 6.31
CA MET A 1 -14.10 -9.64 5.34
C MET A 1 -14.81 -8.39 5.78
N PRO A 2 -14.12 -7.25 6.00
CA PRO A 2 -14.81 -6.05 6.42
C PRO A 2 -15.85 -5.68 5.35
N GLU A 3 -17.10 -5.49 5.76
CA GLU A 3 -18.18 -5.05 4.87
C GLU A 3 -17.97 -3.56 4.60
N THR A 4 -17.17 -3.26 3.57
CA THR A 4 -16.86 -1.89 3.16
C THR A 4 -18.14 -1.22 2.70
N SER A 5 -18.58 -0.22 3.46
CA SER A 5 -19.73 0.59 3.13
C SER A 5 -19.53 1.32 1.78
N GLY A 6 -20.31 0.95 0.77
CA GLY A 6 -20.71 1.82 -0.35
C GLY A 6 -19.72 2.13 -1.48
N HIS A 7 -18.41 1.87 -1.37
CA HIS A 7 -17.46 2.06 -2.48
C HIS A 7 -16.71 0.76 -2.77
N SER A 8 -16.95 0.18 -3.94
CA SER A 8 -16.11 -0.91 -4.43
C SER A 8 -14.70 -0.35 -4.67
N LEU A 9 -13.69 -1.03 -4.14
CA LEU A 9 -12.28 -0.77 -4.44
C LEU A 9 -11.81 -1.85 -5.41
N PRO A 10 -12.16 -1.76 -6.72
CA PRO A 10 -12.00 -2.86 -7.66
C PRO A 10 -10.54 -3.28 -7.85
N HIS A 11 -9.60 -2.36 -7.60
CA HIS A 11 -8.17 -2.58 -7.77
C HIS A 11 -7.46 -2.95 -6.46
N LEU A 12 -8.19 -3.08 -5.34
CA LEU A 12 -7.63 -3.48 -4.04
C LEU A 12 -8.02 -4.92 -3.73
N ARG A 13 -7.01 -5.80 -3.65
CA ARG A 13 -7.17 -7.20 -3.30
C ARG A 13 -6.77 -7.44 -1.86
N TRP A 14 -7.73 -7.80 -1.02
CA TRP A 14 -7.48 -8.16 0.38
C TRP A 14 -6.95 -9.60 0.50
N THR A 15 -5.89 -9.79 1.26
CA THR A 15 -5.32 -11.12 1.59
C THR A 15 -5.71 -11.56 3.00
N GLN A 16 -5.95 -10.60 3.90
CA GLN A 16 -6.44 -10.83 5.26
C GLN A 16 -7.19 -9.59 5.79
N PRO A 17 -8.04 -9.73 6.81
CA PRO A 17 -8.68 -8.59 7.45
C PRO A 17 -7.65 -7.70 8.13
N ALA A 18 -7.77 -6.38 7.97
CA ALA A 18 -7.10 -5.41 8.81
C ALA A 18 -8.09 -4.93 9.88
N ASP A 19 -7.95 -5.41 11.11
CA ASP A 19 -8.77 -4.97 12.25
C ASP A 19 -8.05 -3.81 12.96
N VAL A 20 -8.21 -2.61 12.39
CA VAL A 20 -7.57 -1.37 12.87
C VAL A 20 -8.63 -0.27 12.98
N ASP A 21 -8.74 0.33 14.16
CA ASP A 21 -9.66 1.45 14.41
C ASP A 21 -8.90 2.78 14.41
N GLY A 22 -9.35 3.73 13.58
CA GLY A 22 -8.72 5.04 13.41
C GLY A 22 -7.21 5.03 13.11
N PRO A 23 -6.69 4.21 12.17
CA PRO A 23 -5.24 4.15 11.92
C PRO A 23 -4.71 5.43 11.28
N VAL A 24 -3.43 5.72 11.53
CA VAL A 24 -2.65 6.65 10.70
C VAL A 24 -2.11 5.88 9.51
N LEU A 25 -2.42 6.35 8.30
CA LEU A 25 -1.90 5.77 7.07
C LEU A 25 -0.62 6.49 6.65
N LEU A 26 0.47 5.73 6.51
CA LEU A 26 1.72 6.19 5.92
C LEU A 26 1.81 5.66 4.49
N VAL A 27 2.14 6.52 3.52
CA VAL A 27 2.19 6.16 2.09
C VAL A 27 3.43 6.78 1.44
N ALA A 28 4.16 5.98 0.66
CA ALA A 28 5.21 6.42 -0.23
C ALA A 28 4.95 5.88 -1.63
N PHE A 29 5.22 6.70 -2.64
CA PHE A 29 5.16 6.32 -4.03
C PHE A 29 6.56 6.48 -4.61
N GLY A 30 7.16 5.37 -5.01
CA GLY A 30 8.44 5.37 -5.70
C GLY A 30 8.35 6.01 -7.09
N GLY A 31 9.49 6.39 -7.65
CA GLY A 31 9.59 7.00 -8.98
C GLY A 31 10.19 8.40 -8.95
N TRP A 32 9.84 9.24 -9.95
CA TRP A 32 10.51 10.54 -10.17
C TRP A 32 10.40 11.51 -8.98
N ASN A 33 9.31 11.46 -8.22
CA ASN A 33 9.11 12.29 -7.03
C ASN A 33 9.87 11.79 -5.79
N ASP A 34 10.42 10.58 -5.82
CA ASP A 34 11.13 9.98 -4.69
C ASP A 34 12.65 10.12 -4.87
N ALA A 35 13.15 11.33 -4.61
CA ALA A 35 14.55 11.67 -4.84
C ALA A 35 15.49 10.76 -4.04
N GLY A 36 16.20 9.88 -4.74
CA GLY A 36 17.10 8.88 -4.12
C GLY A 36 16.36 7.82 -3.30
N ASP A 37 15.11 7.52 -3.67
CA ASP A 37 14.25 6.52 -3.02
C ASP A 37 13.98 6.79 -1.53
N SER A 38 14.17 8.05 -1.09
CA SER A 38 14.13 8.44 0.31
C SER A 38 12.86 8.06 1.06
N ALA A 39 11.69 8.28 0.46
CA ALA A 39 10.39 7.99 1.06
C ALA A 39 10.09 6.49 1.02
N THR A 40 10.40 5.83 -0.10
CA THR A 40 10.25 4.38 -0.26
C THR A 40 11.10 3.64 0.78
N THR A 41 12.40 3.93 0.84
CA THR A 41 13.31 3.30 1.79
C THR A 41 12.94 3.60 3.25
N ALA A 42 12.45 4.81 3.56
CA ALA A 42 12.00 5.13 4.91
C ALA A 42 10.81 4.26 5.35
N LEU A 43 9.82 4.04 4.47
CA LEU A 43 8.69 3.16 4.79
C LEU A 43 9.06 1.69 4.80
N GLU A 44 9.92 1.23 3.89
CA GLU A 44 10.46 -0.14 3.92
C GLU A 44 11.17 -0.42 5.25
N TYR A 45 12.03 0.50 5.70
CA TYR A 45 12.69 0.40 6.99
C TYR A 45 11.70 0.30 8.15
N LEU A 46 10.69 1.18 8.20
CA LEU A 46 9.67 1.14 9.27
C LEU A 46 8.86 -0.15 9.24
N ALA A 47 8.48 -0.63 8.05
CA ALA A 47 7.75 -1.88 7.89
C ALA A 47 8.54 -3.07 8.42
N GLU A 48 9.84 -3.14 8.11
CA GLU A 48 10.74 -4.16 8.66
C GLU A 48 10.86 -4.07 10.18
N GLN A 49 11.13 -2.88 10.72
CA GLN A 49 11.31 -2.68 12.16
C GLN A 49 10.05 -2.99 12.98
N TRP A 50 8.86 -2.74 12.40
CA TRP A 50 7.59 -3.02 13.06
C TRP A 50 7.05 -4.43 12.81
N GLY A 51 7.70 -5.23 11.97
CA GLY A 51 7.19 -6.54 11.58
C GLY A 51 5.85 -6.44 10.84
N ALA A 52 5.71 -5.43 9.98
CA ALA A 52 4.49 -5.20 9.22
C ALA A 52 4.12 -6.45 8.41
N THR A 53 2.82 -6.72 8.33
CA THR A 53 2.30 -7.87 7.57
C THR A 53 1.41 -7.37 6.44
N THR A 54 1.62 -7.91 5.23
CA THR A 54 0.80 -7.56 4.06
C THR A 54 -0.64 -8.03 4.25
N PHE A 55 -1.59 -7.09 4.22
CA PHE A 55 -3.02 -7.40 4.36
C PHE A 55 -3.84 -7.13 3.10
N ALA A 56 -3.28 -6.37 2.16
CA ALA A 56 -3.88 -6.11 0.86
C ALA A 56 -2.80 -5.77 -0.18
N ASP A 57 -3.18 -5.84 -1.44
CA ASP A 57 -2.36 -5.58 -2.61
C ASP A 57 -3.16 -4.71 -3.60
N ILE A 58 -2.49 -3.75 -4.26
CA ILE A 58 -3.10 -2.90 -5.28
C ILE A 58 -2.71 -3.46 -6.63
N ASP A 59 -3.69 -3.68 -7.50
CA ASP A 59 -3.49 -4.14 -8.87
C ASP A 59 -2.52 -3.20 -9.61
N PRO A 60 -1.34 -3.67 -10.03
CA PRO A 60 -0.36 -2.80 -10.64
C PRO A 60 -0.73 -2.38 -12.07
N GLU A 61 -1.70 -3.03 -12.73
CA GLU A 61 -2.19 -2.64 -14.07
C GLU A 61 -2.75 -1.21 -14.12
N VAL A 62 -3.20 -0.67 -12.98
CA VAL A 62 -3.68 0.73 -12.90
C VAL A 62 -2.59 1.74 -12.58
N CYS A 63 -1.41 1.29 -12.18
CA CYS A 63 -0.33 2.14 -11.65
C CYS A 63 0.94 2.16 -12.54
N TYR A 64 1.14 1.14 -13.38
CA TYR A 64 2.35 0.98 -14.17
C TYR A 64 2.05 0.85 -15.66
N ASP A 65 2.83 1.54 -16.49
CA ASP A 65 2.99 1.17 -17.90
C ASP A 65 4.13 0.15 -18.00
N PHE A 66 3.80 -1.08 -18.38
CA PHE A 66 4.76 -2.16 -18.52
C PHE A 66 5.46 -2.18 -19.87
N THR A 67 5.10 -1.28 -20.78
CA THR A 67 5.67 -1.16 -22.12
C THR A 67 6.58 0.05 -22.22
N VAL A 68 7.66 -0.08 -22.99
CA VAL A 68 8.66 0.97 -23.27
C VAL A 68 8.77 1.23 -24.75
#